data_AF-A0A2G9T714-F1
#
_entry.id   AF-A0A2G9T714-F1
#
_cell.length_a   1.000
_cell.length_b   1.000
_cell.length_c   1.000
_cell.angle_alpha   90.00
_cell.angle_beta   90.00
_cell.angle_gamma   90.00
#
_symmetry.space_group_name_H-M   'P 1'
#
loop_
_entity.id
_entity.type
_entity.pdbx_description
1 polymer ?
#
loop_
_entity_poly.entity_id
_entity_poly.type
_entity_poly.pdbx_seq_one_letter_code
_entity_poly.pdbx_strand_id
1 'polypeptide(L)'
;WTFVLANLDHEMEKRLEQIRAESEKTVNAAHLDDKTRLDIIAEKSRLITSSVYRILDDLYERTCLREPTTQNERAFVQLYGEKLQAVFEQSRANRKSPEKSWAPFKHMLGILLQKNSRRGGHSLQMPEISPILSELSKSNIPIPGQENIEFSEVVTIDRVLKNALVLPTKTRPKKIAFIGSEGKEHMFLFKGQEDLHLDERIMQLLHICNLMLAGSSSSR
;
A
#
# COMPACT_ATOMS: atom_id res chain seq x y z
N TRP A 1 -1.69 -0.10 -6.83
CA TRP A 1 -1.00 -0.45 -8.09
C TRP A 1 0.49 -0.14 -8.09
N THR A 2 0.95 1.10 -8.30
CA THR A 2 2.40 1.40 -8.44
C THR A 2 3.27 0.84 -7.31
N PHE A 3 2.89 1.10 -6.05
CA PHE A 3 3.63 0.59 -4.89
C PHE A 3 3.67 -0.94 -4.85
N VAL A 4 2.51 -1.58 -5.04
CA VAL A 4 2.40 -3.05 -5.01
C VAL A 4 3.22 -3.67 -6.15
N LEU A 5 3.08 -3.17 -7.38
CA LEU A 5 3.83 -3.67 -8.53
C LEU A 5 5.34 -3.44 -8.37
N ALA A 6 5.80 -2.32 -7.81
CA ALA A 6 7.22 -2.10 -7.55
C ALA A 6 7.79 -3.11 -6.54
N ASN A 7 7.06 -3.39 -5.46
CA ASN A 7 7.47 -4.41 -4.49
C ASN A 7 7.45 -5.81 -5.08
N LEU A 8 6.43 -6.13 -5.88
CA LEU A 8 6.33 -7.42 -6.56
C LEU A 8 7.36 -7.59 -7.67
N ASP A 9 7.82 -6.52 -8.33
CA ASP A 9 8.90 -6.59 -9.33
C ASP A 9 10.21 -7.02 -8.66
N HIS A 10 10.56 -6.38 -7.54
CA HIS A 10 11.72 -6.77 -6.73
C HIS A 10 11.60 -8.20 -6.20
N GLU A 11 10.42 -8.58 -5.71
CA GLU A 11 10.20 -9.94 -5.23
C GLU A 11 10.28 -10.96 -6.37
N MET A 12 9.70 -10.66 -7.54
CA MET A 12 9.73 -11.53 -8.70
C MET A 12 11.14 -11.72 -9.22
N GLU A 13 11.98 -10.69 -9.23
CA GLU A 13 13.40 -10.81 -9.60
C GLU A 13 14.14 -11.80 -8.70
N LYS A 14 13.89 -11.78 -7.38
CA LYS A 14 14.44 -12.78 -6.45
C LYS A 14 13.92 -14.19 -6.75
N ARG A 15 12.62 -14.33 -7.03
CA ARG A 15 12.00 -15.63 -7.38
C ARG A 15 12.57 -16.18 -8.69
N LEU A 16 12.82 -15.34 -9.68
CA LEU A 16 13.45 -15.74 -10.95
C LEU A 16 14.86 -16.26 -10.74
N GLU A 17 15.66 -15.59 -9.89
CA GLU A 17 17.01 -16.05 -9.58
C GLU A 17 17.00 -17.40 -8.84
N GLN A 18 16.07 -17.56 -7.89
CA GLN A 18 15.85 -18.85 -7.22
C GLN A 18 15.46 -19.95 -8.22
N ILE A 19 14.59 -19.65 -9.19
CA ILE A 19 14.17 -20.61 -10.22
C ILE A 19 15.36 -21.00 -11.10
N ARG A 20 16.23 -20.07 -11.49
CA ARG A 20 17.42 -20.38 -12.29
C ARG A 20 18.34 -21.34 -11.55
N ALA A 21 18.67 -21.04 -10.29
CA ALA A 21 19.51 -21.90 -9.46
C ALA A 21 18.91 -23.31 -9.26
N GLU A 22 17.60 -23.40 -9.03
CA GLU A 22 16.91 -24.70 -8.86
C GLU A 22 16.77 -25.47 -10.18
N SER A 23 16.62 -24.76 -11.30
CA SER A 23 16.57 -25.38 -12.62
C SER A 23 17.92 -26.00 -12.98
N GLU A 24 19.02 -25.30 -12.72
CA GLU A 24 20.38 -25.81 -12.95
C GLU A 24 20.66 -27.10 -12.17
N LYS A 25 20.30 -27.13 -10.88
CA LYS A 25 20.39 -28.35 -10.05
C LYS A 25 19.58 -29.51 -10.64
N THR A 26 18.40 -29.22 -11.17
CA THR A 26 17.51 -30.22 -11.74
C THR A 26 18.04 -30.75 -13.08
N VAL A 27 18.64 -29.88 -13.90
CA VAL A 27 19.29 -30.27 -15.17
C VAL A 27 20.51 -31.16 -14.92
N ASN A 28 21.29 -30.88 -13.86
CA ASN A 28 22.49 -31.65 -13.51
C ASN A 28 22.18 -33.01 -12.85
N ALA A 29 20.91 -33.33 -12.59
CA ALA A 29 20.51 -34.60 -11.99
C ALA A 29 20.50 -35.74 -13.04
N ALA A 30 21.61 -36.48 -13.10
CA ALA A 30 21.84 -37.54 -14.09
C ALA A 30 20.82 -38.71 -14.07
N HIS A 31 20.06 -38.87 -13.00
CA HIS A 31 19.08 -39.96 -12.85
C HIS A 31 17.70 -39.65 -13.45
N LEU A 32 17.46 -38.40 -13.88
CA LEU A 32 16.17 -37.98 -14.45
C LEU A 32 16.24 -38.00 -15.97
N ASP A 33 15.15 -38.39 -16.63
CA ASP A 33 14.99 -38.21 -18.07
C ASP A 33 14.61 -36.75 -18.42
N ASP A 34 14.73 -36.38 -19.69
CA ASP A 34 14.52 -35.00 -20.14
C ASP A 34 13.10 -34.51 -19.86
N LYS A 35 12.09 -35.39 -20.01
CA LYS A 35 10.69 -35.06 -19.78
C LYS A 35 10.43 -34.76 -18.31
N THR A 36 10.91 -35.61 -17.41
CA THR A 36 10.77 -35.46 -15.97
C THR A 36 11.50 -34.23 -15.47
N ARG A 37 12.68 -33.89 -16.04
CA ARG A 37 13.37 -32.63 -15.72
C ARG A 37 12.51 -31.41 -16.07
N LEU A 38 11.90 -31.38 -17.25
CA LEU A 38 11.02 -30.29 -17.66
C LEU A 38 9.78 -30.15 -16.77
N ASP A 39 9.14 -31.27 -16.43
CA ASP A 39 7.95 -31.28 -15.57
C ASP A 39 8.28 -30.79 -14.15
N ILE A 40 9.40 -31.23 -13.57
CA ILE A 40 9.87 -30.77 -12.25
C ILE A 40 10.18 -29.28 -12.27
N ILE A 41 10.89 -28.78 -13.28
CA ILE A 41 11.23 -27.36 -13.41
C ILE A 41 9.96 -26.52 -13.52
N ALA A 42 8.98 -26.96 -14.31
CA ALA A 42 7.72 -26.27 -14.48
C ALA A 42 6.93 -26.18 -13.15
N GLU A 43 6.83 -27.29 -12.43
CA GLU A 43 6.08 -27.34 -11.17
C GLU A 43 6.78 -26.55 -10.06
N LYS A 44 8.11 -26.68 -9.92
CA LYS A 44 8.90 -25.84 -8.99
C LYS A 44 8.72 -24.35 -9.29
N SER A 45 8.82 -23.96 -10.57
CA SER A 45 8.64 -22.57 -10.99
C SER A 45 7.25 -22.03 -10.63
N ARG A 46 6.21 -22.86 -10.81
CA ARG A 46 4.84 -22.54 -10.44
C ARG A 46 4.70 -22.32 -8.93
N LEU A 47 5.26 -23.21 -8.11
CA LEU A 47 5.21 -23.10 -6.65
C LEU A 47 5.94 -21.85 -6.15
N ILE A 48 7.15 -21.60 -6.64
CA ILE A 48 7.99 -20.45 -6.25
C ILE A 48 7.31 -19.11 -6.57
N THR A 49 6.60 -19.02 -7.70
CA THR A 49 5.95 -17.77 -8.15
C THR A 49 4.50 -17.62 -7.71
N SER A 50 3.86 -18.69 -7.21
CA SER A 50 2.43 -18.73 -6.87
C SER A 50 1.97 -17.59 -5.97
N SER A 51 2.74 -17.26 -4.93
CA SER A 51 2.39 -16.19 -3.98
C SER A 51 2.36 -14.81 -4.61
N VAL A 52 3.30 -14.52 -5.54
CA VAL A 52 3.36 -13.25 -6.27
C VAL A 52 2.10 -13.08 -7.10
N TYR A 53 1.72 -14.12 -7.83
CA TYR A 53 0.51 -14.07 -8.65
C TYR A 53 -0.77 -14.00 -7.86
N ARG A 54 -0.86 -14.68 -6.71
CA ARG A 54 -2.03 -14.56 -5.83
C ARG A 54 -2.25 -13.12 -5.38
N ILE A 55 -1.18 -12.41 -4.99
CA ILE A 55 -1.27 -10.99 -4.59
C ILE A 55 -1.74 -10.11 -5.77
N LEU A 56 -1.29 -10.41 -6.99
CA LEU A 56 -1.73 -9.68 -8.19
C LEU A 56 -3.20 -9.93 -8.52
N ASP A 57 -3.62 -11.20 -8.50
CA ASP A 57 -5.00 -11.59 -8.73
C ASP A 57 -5.92 -10.91 -7.70
N ASP A 58 -5.55 -10.93 -6.41
CA ASP A 58 -6.27 -10.22 -5.34
C ASP A 58 -6.36 -8.71 -5.60
N LEU A 59 -5.26 -8.08 -6.04
CA LEU A 59 -5.23 -6.65 -6.35
C LEU A 59 -6.12 -6.30 -7.55
N TYR A 60 -6.10 -7.12 -8.59
CA TYR A 60 -6.92 -6.92 -9.78
C TYR A 60 -8.39 -7.13 -9.52
N GLU A 61 -8.75 -8.18 -8.80
CA GLU A 61 -10.12 -8.43 -8.38
C GLU A 61 -10.67 -7.22 -7.62
N ARG A 62 -9.94 -6.75 -6.60
CA ARG A 62 -10.38 -5.63 -5.77
C ARG A 62 -10.53 -4.30 -6.50
N THR A 63 -9.76 -4.09 -7.57
CA THR A 63 -9.68 -2.76 -8.21
C THR A 63 -10.35 -2.69 -9.58
N CYS A 64 -10.44 -3.79 -10.30
CA CYS A 64 -10.95 -3.82 -11.68
C CYS A 64 -12.23 -4.66 -11.83
N LEU A 65 -12.47 -5.65 -10.96
CA LEU A 65 -13.66 -6.50 -11.04
C LEU A 65 -14.77 -6.07 -10.07
N ARG A 66 -14.40 -5.49 -8.93
CA ARG A 66 -15.37 -4.92 -7.98
C ARG A 66 -15.89 -3.56 -8.46
N GLU A 67 -17.12 -3.24 -8.09
CA GLU A 67 -17.71 -1.96 -8.40
C GLU A 67 -16.96 -0.82 -7.68
N PRO A 68 -16.53 0.23 -8.41
CA PRO A 68 -15.79 1.33 -7.82
C PRO A 68 -16.70 2.20 -6.95
N THR A 69 -16.31 2.36 -5.68
CA THR A 69 -17.05 3.09 -4.65
C THR A 69 -16.77 4.59 -4.67
N THR A 70 -15.59 4.99 -5.17
CA THR A 70 -15.16 6.40 -5.21
C THR A 70 -14.98 6.92 -6.64
N GLN A 71 -14.99 8.24 -6.79
CA GLN A 71 -14.77 8.85 -8.10
C GLN A 71 -13.35 8.58 -8.62
N ASN A 72 -12.36 8.54 -7.74
CA ASN A 72 -10.99 8.19 -8.11
C ASN A 72 -10.85 6.73 -8.56
N GLU A 73 -11.56 5.80 -7.92
CA GLU A 73 -11.61 4.40 -8.37
C GLU A 73 -12.25 4.29 -9.76
N ARG A 74 -13.39 4.96 -9.99
CA ARG A 74 -14.04 5.01 -11.30
C ARG A 74 -13.09 5.55 -12.38
N ALA A 75 -12.46 6.68 -12.12
CA ALA A 75 -11.52 7.28 -13.06
C ALA A 75 -10.30 6.38 -13.33
N PHE A 76 -9.81 5.66 -12.31
CA PHE A 76 -8.72 4.70 -12.47
C PHE A 76 -9.12 3.53 -13.38
N VAL A 77 -10.27 2.91 -13.13
CA VAL A 77 -10.78 1.79 -13.93
C VAL A 77 -11.05 2.22 -15.38
N GLN A 78 -11.66 3.39 -15.59
CA GLN A 78 -11.89 3.93 -16.93
C GLN A 78 -10.58 4.15 -17.71
N LEU A 79 -9.51 4.59 -17.03
CA LEU A 79 -8.25 4.91 -17.69
C LEU A 79 -7.35 3.68 -17.91
N TYR A 80 -7.39 2.71 -17.01
CA TYR A 80 -6.42 1.59 -16.96
C TYR A 80 -7.05 0.20 -17.03
N GLY A 81 -8.37 0.06 -16.90
CA GLY A 81 -9.06 -1.22 -16.76
C GLY A 81 -8.80 -2.17 -17.94
N GLU A 82 -9.05 -1.73 -19.17
CA GLU A 82 -8.79 -2.54 -20.37
C GLU A 82 -7.32 -2.91 -20.53
N LYS A 83 -6.40 -1.97 -20.23
CA LYS A 83 -4.96 -2.21 -20.30
C LYS A 83 -4.52 -3.26 -19.27
N LEU A 84 -5.05 -3.17 -18.05
CA LEU A 84 -4.78 -4.12 -16.99
C LEU A 84 -5.36 -5.49 -17.35
N GLN A 85 -6.57 -5.55 -17.90
CA GLN A 85 -7.15 -6.81 -18.37
C GLN A 85 -6.25 -7.50 -19.41
N ALA A 86 -5.81 -6.77 -20.44
CA ALA A 86 -4.90 -7.30 -21.45
C ALA A 86 -3.57 -7.79 -20.85
N VAL A 87 -2.99 -7.04 -19.90
CA VAL A 87 -1.79 -7.43 -19.16
C VAL A 87 -2.02 -8.73 -18.36
N PHE A 88 -3.17 -8.89 -17.71
CA PHE A 88 -3.54 -10.10 -16.98
C PHE A 88 -3.68 -11.31 -17.89
N GLU A 89 -4.39 -11.17 -19.01
CA GLU A 89 -4.58 -12.22 -20.01
C GLU A 89 -3.24 -12.66 -20.60
N GLN A 90 -2.39 -11.71 -20.99
CA GLN A 90 -1.04 -12.00 -21.49
C GLN A 90 -0.17 -12.69 -20.43
N SER A 91 -0.25 -12.27 -19.17
CA SER A 91 0.47 -12.93 -18.07
C SER A 91 0.00 -14.37 -17.86
N ARG A 92 -1.32 -14.60 -17.87
CA ARG A 92 -1.92 -15.93 -17.67
C ARG A 92 -1.58 -16.90 -18.80
N ALA A 93 -1.60 -16.45 -20.04
CA ALA A 93 -1.22 -17.25 -21.20
C ALA A 93 0.25 -17.73 -21.15
N ASN A 94 1.11 -16.98 -20.47
CA ASN A 94 2.55 -17.24 -20.42
C ASN A 94 3.06 -17.86 -19.10
N ARG A 95 2.19 -18.35 -18.21
CA ARG A 95 2.60 -18.82 -16.85
C ARG A 95 3.60 -19.97 -16.84
N LYS A 96 3.77 -20.69 -17.94
CA LYS A 96 4.85 -21.69 -18.10
C LYS A 96 6.25 -21.07 -18.08
N SER A 97 6.38 -19.78 -18.41
CA SER A 97 7.62 -19.03 -18.33
C SER A 97 7.42 -17.82 -17.41
N PRO A 98 7.95 -17.87 -16.17
CA PRO A 98 7.85 -16.77 -15.21
C PRO A 98 8.33 -15.42 -15.76
N GLU A 99 9.40 -15.42 -16.56
CA GLU A 99 9.97 -14.21 -17.17
C GLU A 99 8.99 -13.58 -18.18
N LYS A 100 8.46 -14.40 -19.11
CA LYS A 100 7.49 -13.94 -20.12
C LYS A 100 6.16 -13.53 -19.50
N SER A 101 5.72 -14.21 -18.44
CA SER A 101 4.46 -13.88 -17.77
C SER A 101 4.57 -12.67 -16.84
N TRP A 102 5.77 -12.28 -16.42
CA TRP A 102 5.99 -11.06 -15.63
C TRP A 102 6.23 -9.81 -16.49
N ALA A 103 6.84 -9.96 -17.66
CA ALA A 103 7.17 -8.83 -18.54
C ALA A 103 6.02 -7.81 -18.78
N PRO A 104 4.75 -8.24 -18.99
CA PRO A 104 3.63 -7.31 -19.16
C PRO A 104 3.40 -6.40 -17.94
N PHE A 105 3.53 -6.94 -16.73
CA PHE A 105 3.40 -6.16 -15.49
C PHE A 105 4.57 -5.22 -15.27
N LYS A 106 5.80 -5.62 -15.63
CA LYS A 106 6.97 -4.74 -15.60
C LYS A 106 6.81 -3.55 -16.54
N HIS A 107 6.28 -3.78 -17.74
CA HIS A 107 5.93 -2.70 -18.66
C HIS A 107 4.84 -1.77 -18.10
N MET A 108 3.78 -2.34 -17.54
CA MET A 108 2.69 -1.57 -16.90
C MET A 108 3.19 -0.72 -15.73
N LEU A 109 4.10 -1.26 -14.91
CA LEU A 109 4.76 -0.51 -13.83
C LEU A 109 5.50 0.72 -14.38
N GLY A 110 6.23 0.58 -15.49
CA GLY A 110 6.90 1.70 -16.16
C GLY A 110 5.93 2.82 -16.56
N ILE A 111 4.79 2.47 -17.17
CA ILE A 111 3.73 3.43 -17.55
C ILE A 111 3.20 4.17 -16.31
N LEU A 112 2.93 3.44 -15.23
CA LEU A 112 2.40 4.01 -13.99
C LEU A 112 3.41 4.92 -13.29
N LEU A 113 4.69 4.56 -13.27
CA LEU A 113 5.75 5.37 -12.70
C LEU A 113 5.94 6.66 -13.49
N GLN A 114 5.99 6.60 -14.83
CA GLN A 114 6.15 7.78 -15.67
C GLN A 114 5.04 8.83 -15.46
N LYS A 115 3.79 8.38 -15.28
CA LYS A 115 2.67 9.28 -14.93
C LYS A 115 2.79 9.86 -13.53
N ASN A 116 3.30 9.09 -12.57
CA ASN A 116 3.45 9.52 -11.18
C ASN A 116 4.61 10.50 -10.96
N SER A 117 5.71 10.39 -11.72
CA SER A 117 6.88 11.27 -11.60
C SER A 117 6.62 12.73 -11.98
N ARG A 118 5.50 13.02 -12.66
CA ARG A 118 5.11 14.38 -13.08
C ARG A 118 4.31 15.16 -12.03
N ARG A 119 4.11 14.59 -10.84
CA ARG A 119 3.30 15.21 -9.78
C ARG A 119 4.18 15.57 -8.59
N GLY A 120 4.38 16.86 -8.35
CA GLY A 120 4.87 17.39 -7.06
C GLY A 120 3.89 17.09 -5.92
N GLY A 121 3.96 17.86 -4.83
CA GLY A 121 2.91 17.83 -3.81
C GLY A 121 1.54 17.99 -4.48
N HIS A 122 0.64 17.05 -4.27
CA HIS A 122 -0.70 17.07 -4.88
C HIS A 122 -1.75 16.95 -3.80
N SER A 123 -2.84 17.69 -3.97
CA SER A 123 -4.00 17.65 -3.09
C SER A 123 -4.98 16.59 -3.60
N LEU A 124 -5.55 15.83 -2.68
CA LEU A 124 -6.64 14.90 -2.92
C LEU A 124 -7.93 15.54 -2.37
N GLN A 125 -8.98 15.53 -3.17
CA GLN A 125 -10.30 15.98 -2.73
C GLN A 125 -10.99 14.86 -1.96
N MET A 126 -11.36 15.11 -0.70
CA MET A 126 -12.02 14.14 0.17
C MET A 126 -13.27 13.51 -0.47
N PRO A 127 -14.18 14.27 -1.14
CA PRO A 127 -15.32 13.67 -1.82
C PRO A 127 -14.94 12.63 -2.88
N GLU A 128 -13.78 12.78 -3.52
CA GLU A 128 -13.31 11.89 -4.59
C GLU A 128 -12.59 10.64 -4.05
N ILE A 129 -12.06 10.69 -2.83
CA ILE A 129 -11.32 9.58 -2.19
C ILE A 129 -12.11 8.88 -1.08
N SER A 130 -13.07 9.55 -0.45
CA SER A 130 -13.90 9.03 0.63
C SER A 130 -15.15 9.91 0.80
N PRO A 131 -16.27 9.58 0.10
CA PRO A 131 -17.55 10.26 0.28
C PRO A 131 -18.01 10.24 1.75
N ILE A 132 -17.83 9.10 2.42
CA ILE A 132 -18.19 8.88 3.83
C ILE A 132 -17.50 9.91 4.74
N LEU A 133 -16.18 10.10 4.59
CA LEU A 133 -15.46 11.09 5.41
C LEU A 133 -15.79 12.53 5.00
N SER A 134 -16.13 12.76 3.74
CA SER A 134 -16.55 14.09 3.27
C SER A 134 -17.92 14.51 3.79
N GLU A 135 -18.81 13.56 4.06
CA GLU A 135 -20.16 13.78 4.58
C GLU A 135 -20.20 13.72 6.11
N LEU A 136 -19.14 13.25 6.76
CA LEU A 136 -19.02 13.22 8.21
C LEU A 136 -19.23 14.62 8.81
N SER A 137 -20.28 14.74 9.62
CA SER A 137 -20.63 15.96 10.33
C SER A 137 -21.09 15.64 11.75
N LYS A 138 -20.65 16.43 12.73
CA LYS A 138 -21.04 16.35 14.15
C LYS A 138 -20.98 14.92 14.70
N SER A 139 -19.82 14.29 14.56
CA SER A 139 -19.61 12.92 15.03
C SER A 139 -19.42 12.86 16.53
N ASN A 140 -19.77 11.72 17.13
CA ASN A 140 -19.46 11.38 18.52
C ASN A 140 -18.06 10.75 18.67
N ILE A 141 -17.31 10.62 17.58
CA ILE A 141 -15.97 10.05 17.58
C ILE A 141 -14.98 11.10 18.13
N PRO A 142 -14.22 10.79 19.20
CA PRO A 142 -13.18 11.67 19.72
C PRO A 142 -12.10 11.98 18.67
N ILE A 143 -11.54 13.19 18.73
CA ILE A 143 -10.28 13.47 18.02
C ILE A 143 -9.18 12.57 18.62
N PRO A 144 -8.36 11.86 17.81
CA PRO A 144 -7.32 10.97 18.31
C PRO A 144 -6.27 11.68 19.17
N GLY A 145 -5.67 10.97 20.15
CA GLY A 145 -4.60 11.49 21.00
C GLY A 145 -5.07 12.18 22.29
N GLN A 146 -6.26 11.84 22.77
CA GLN A 146 -6.87 12.40 23.99
C GLN A 146 -6.97 11.39 25.13
N GLU A 147 -6.05 10.41 25.21
CA GLU A 147 -6.16 9.31 26.16
C GLU A 147 -6.07 9.75 27.63
N ASN A 148 -5.46 10.91 27.89
CA ASN A 148 -5.26 11.46 29.23
C ASN A 148 -6.22 12.62 29.58
N ILE A 149 -7.24 12.87 28.75
CA ILE A 149 -8.22 13.95 28.97
C ILE A 149 -9.45 13.37 29.69
N GLU A 150 -10.03 14.12 30.62
CA GLU A 150 -11.28 13.73 31.26
C GLU A 150 -12.41 13.63 30.23
N PHE A 151 -13.29 12.64 30.39
CA PHE A 151 -14.35 12.36 29.42
C PHE A 151 -15.26 13.57 29.14
N SER A 152 -15.50 14.42 30.14
CA SER A 152 -16.30 15.64 30.02
C SER A 152 -15.67 16.72 29.13
N GLU A 153 -14.37 16.65 28.89
CA GLU A 153 -13.60 17.63 28.11
C GLU A 153 -13.19 17.10 26.73
N VAL A 154 -13.54 15.85 26.40
CA VAL A 154 -13.16 15.22 25.14
C VAL A 154 -13.76 15.97 23.96
N VAL A 155 -12.89 16.39 23.05
CA VAL A 155 -13.28 17.01 21.79
C VAL A 155 -13.59 15.93 20.77
N THR A 156 -14.76 16.00 20.12
CA THR A 156 -15.15 15.08 19.05
C THR A 156 -14.93 15.67 17.67
N ILE A 157 -14.91 14.83 16.63
CA ILE A 157 -14.78 15.25 15.24
C ILE A 157 -16.09 15.90 14.78
N ASP A 158 -16.07 17.21 14.53
CA ASP A 158 -17.17 17.90 13.86
C ASP A 158 -17.17 17.59 12.36
N ARG A 159 -16.03 17.66 11.67
CA ARG A 159 -15.93 17.28 10.25
C ARG A 159 -14.49 17.01 9.83
N VAL A 160 -14.31 16.39 8.67
CA VAL A 160 -12.99 16.28 8.01
C VAL A 160 -12.83 17.42 7.00
N LEU A 161 -11.64 18.00 6.91
CA LEU A 161 -11.35 18.95 5.84
C LEU A 161 -11.41 18.26 4.46
N LYS A 162 -11.96 18.98 3.48
CA LYS A 162 -12.16 18.47 2.12
C LYS A 162 -10.87 18.28 1.33
N ASN A 163 -9.74 18.80 1.80
CA ASN A 163 -8.45 18.72 1.14
C ASN A 163 -7.49 17.87 1.97
N ALA A 164 -6.95 16.81 1.37
CA ALA A 164 -5.85 16.02 1.95
C ALA A 164 -4.57 16.25 1.12
N LEU A 165 -3.52 16.75 1.74
CA LEU A 165 -2.26 17.05 1.05
C LEU A 165 -1.33 15.84 1.08
N VAL A 166 -0.90 15.37 -0.10
CA VAL A 166 0.14 14.35 -0.19
C VAL A 166 1.51 15.02 -0.13
N LEU A 167 2.27 14.73 0.93
CA LEU A 167 3.60 15.32 1.10
C LEU A 167 4.59 14.74 0.07
N PRO A 168 5.47 15.55 -0.53
CA PRO A 168 6.42 15.13 -1.57
C PRO A 168 7.65 14.44 -0.98
N THR A 169 7.45 13.42 -0.15
CA THR A 169 8.51 12.60 0.44
C THR A 169 8.47 11.18 -0.13
N LYS A 170 9.48 10.36 0.19
CA LYS A 170 9.54 8.95 -0.26
C LYS A 170 8.29 8.15 0.14
N THR A 171 7.80 8.33 1.37
CA THR A 171 6.65 7.56 1.91
C THR A 171 5.31 8.22 1.65
N ARG A 172 5.31 9.45 1.08
CA ARG A 172 4.11 10.18 0.62
C ARG A 172 2.94 10.15 1.64
N PRO A 173 3.19 10.49 2.92
CA PRO A 173 2.14 10.54 3.92
C PRO A 173 1.11 11.61 3.55
N LYS A 174 -0.15 11.40 3.96
CA LYS A 174 -1.24 12.35 3.67
C LYS A 174 -1.51 13.19 4.90
N LYS A 175 -1.33 14.49 4.77
CA LYS A 175 -1.76 15.46 5.78
C LYS A 175 -3.27 15.64 5.65
N ILE A 176 -3.99 15.24 6.69
CA ILE A 176 -5.44 15.36 6.83
C ILE A 176 -5.69 16.23 8.05
N ALA A 177 -6.75 17.04 8.04
CA ALA A 177 -7.15 17.79 9.21
C ALA A 177 -8.62 17.54 9.53
N PHE A 178 -8.93 17.54 10.82
CA PHE A 178 -10.27 17.48 11.37
C PHE A 178 -10.62 18.83 11.99
N ILE A 179 -11.87 19.24 11.89
CA ILE A 179 -12.43 20.28 12.73
C ILE A 179 -13.05 19.59 13.94
N GLY A 180 -12.63 19.97 15.13
CA GLY A 180 -13.23 19.47 16.36
C GLY A 180 -14.56 20.16 16.71
N SER A 181 -15.27 19.62 17.68
CA SER A 181 -16.55 20.14 18.20
C SER A 181 -16.44 21.56 18.76
N GLU A 182 -15.24 21.99 19.15
CA GLU A 182 -14.87 23.35 19.57
C GLU A 182 -14.50 24.27 18.39
N GLY A 183 -14.58 23.78 17.16
CA GLY A 183 -14.33 24.54 15.93
C GLY A 183 -12.85 24.71 15.55
N LYS A 184 -11.92 24.12 16.30
CA LYS A 184 -10.49 24.19 16.02
C LYS A 184 -10.04 23.10 15.05
N GLU A 185 -9.00 23.40 14.27
CA GLU A 185 -8.38 22.46 13.35
C GLU A 185 -7.32 21.60 14.05
N HIS A 186 -7.43 20.28 13.88
CA HIS A 186 -6.50 19.27 14.37
C HIS A 186 -5.87 18.55 13.19
N MET A 187 -4.56 18.71 13.02
CA MET A 187 -3.82 18.15 11.87
C MET A 187 -3.17 16.81 12.20
N PHE A 188 -3.30 15.85 11.28
CA PHE A 188 -2.72 14.52 11.39
C PHE A 188 -1.99 14.11 10.11
N LEU A 189 -1.06 13.18 10.25
CA LEU A 189 -0.40 12.50 9.14
C LEU A 189 -0.88 11.07 9.06
N PHE A 190 -1.55 10.73 7.95
CA PHE A 190 -1.85 9.36 7.60
C PHE A 190 -0.64 8.70 6.93
N LYS A 191 0.00 7.80 7.66
CA LYS A 191 1.20 7.03 7.27
C LYS A 191 0.85 5.56 6.96
N GLY A 192 -0.01 5.32 5.97
CA GLY A 192 -0.50 3.96 5.66
C GLY A 192 0.51 2.96 5.06
N GLN A 193 1.80 3.29 4.98
CA GLN A 193 2.85 2.40 4.43
C GLN A 193 3.94 2.08 5.47
N GLU A 194 3.75 2.50 6.71
CA GLU A 194 4.73 2.36 7.79
C GLU A 194 4.08 1.60 8.95
N ASP A 195 4.88 0.80 9.65
CA ASP A 195 4.48 0.24 10.93
C ASP A 195 4.73 1.28 12.03
N LEU A 196 3.64 1.79 12.62
CA LEU A 196 3.69 2.88 13.60
C LEU A 196 3.91 2.40 15.04
N HIS A 197 4.06 1.09 15.29
CA HIS A 197 4.33 0.61 16.65
C HIS A 197 5.66 1.14 17.19
N LEU A 198 6.67 1.31 16.34
CA LEU A 198 7.93 1.89 16.79
C LEU A 198 7.76 3.35 17.23
N ASP A 199 7.08 4.17 16.41
CA ASP A 199 6.75 5.56 16.74
C ASP A 199 5.95 5.64 18.06
N GLU A 200 4.97 4.74 18.26
CA GLU A 200 4.18 4.65 19.50
C GLU A 200 5.08 4.39 20.72
N ARG A 201 5.98 3.40 20.66
CA ARG A 201 6.90 3.08 21.77
C ARG A 201 7.86 4.24 22.06
N ILE A 202 8.33 4.94 21.03
CA ILE A 202 9.16 6.13 21.20
C ILE A 202 8.39 7.23 21.92
N MET A 203 7.13 7.49 21.55
CA MET A 203 6.29 8.47 22.23
C MET A 203 6.04 8.13 23.71
N GLN A 204 5.83 6.84 24.03
CA GLN A 204 5.70 6.37 25.40
C GLN A 204 6.98 6.63 26.21
N LEU A 205 8.15 6.32 25.63
CA LEU A 205 9.44 6.61 26.28
C LEU A 205 9.62 8.10 26.54
N LEU A 206 9.35 8.94 25.54
CA LEU A 206 9.46 10.39 25.67
C LEU A 206 8.49 10.94 26.74
N HIS A 207 7.29 10.38 26.84
CA HIS A 207 6.34 10.73 27.89
C HIS A 207 6.91 10.42 29.28
N ILE A 208 7.50 9.23 29.48
CA ILE A 208 8.15 8.85 30.74
C ILE A 208 9.32 9.80 31.06
N CYS A 209 10.16 10.12 30.07
CA CYS A 209 11.25 11.08 30.26
C CYS A 209 10.75 12.44 30.71
N ASN A 210 9.66 12.95 30.11
CA ASN A 210 9.06 14.22 30.50
C ASN A 210 8.53 14.19 31.94
N LEU A 211 7.92 13.08 32.38
CA LEU A 211 7.48 12.91 33.77
C LEU A 211 8.65 12.92 34.76
N MET A 212 9.75 12.23 34.44
CA MET A 212 10.96 12.23 35.28
C MET A 212 11.60 13.61 35.39
N LEU A 213 11.69 14.33 34.26
CA LEU A 213 12.25 15.68 34.22
C LEU A 213 11.39 16.68 35.00
N ALA A 214 10.06 16.62 34.86
CA ALA A 214 9.14 17.49 35.59
C ALA A 214 9.16 17.25 37.11
N GLY A 215 9.38 16.01 37.55
CA GLY A 215 9.57 15.70 38.98
C GLY A 215 10.87 16.28 39.56
N SER A 216 11.92 16.43 38.74
CA SER A 216 13.23 16.92 39.17
C SER A 216 13.33 18.45 39.33
N SER A 217 12.43 19.21 38.71
CA SER A 217 12.38 20.68 38.84
C SER A 217 11.70 21.16 40.12
N SER A 218 11.04 20.27 40.87
CA SER A 218 10.46 20.59 42.19
C SER A 218 11.47 20.47 43.35
N SER A 219 12.76 20.25 43.06
CA SER A 219 13.85 20.09 44.04
C SER A 219 14.96 21.16 43.92
N ARG A 220 14.67 22.33 43.34
CA ARG A 220 15.59 23.48 43.32
C ARG A 220 14.94 24.73 43.89
#